data_AF-A0A645IYP9-F1
#
_entry.id   AF-A0A645IYP9-F1
#
_cell.length_a   1.000
_cell.length_b   1.000
_cell.length_c   1.000
_cell.angle_alpha   90.00
_cell.angle_beta   90.00
_cell.angle_gamma   90.00
#
_symmetry.space_group_name_H-M   'P 1'
#
loop_
_entity.id
_entity.type
_entity.pdbx_description
1 polymer ?
#
loop_
_entity_poly.entity_id
_entity_poly.type
_entity_poly.pdbx_seq_one_letter_code
_entity_poly.pdbx_strand_id
1 'polypeptide(L)'
;MTATQAFDMSRSENGGEDPFVHGMKWGKGMWPSWQLAAYIQLTNGIYGSQSPDSINFQSLYGAAFQYADKTRNGGAYTGSTDQLTSNPSSIKNYLQAVSDGADPINFTLYVPSGYGKLDGHRIPNVEETDDPSKVFNAHFGSGVEVW
;
A
#
# COMPACT_ATOMS: atom_id res chain seq x y z
N MET A 1 13.74 13.51 -0.12
CA MET A 1 13.15 12.43 0.70
C MET A 1 13.75 11.07 0.37
N THR A 2 13.96 10.71 -0.91
CA THR A 2 14.62 9.44 -1.29
C THR A 2 16.03 9.29 -0.72
N ALA A 3 16.80 10.38 -0.64
CA ALA A 3 18.12 10.35 0.00
C ALA A 3 18.04 10.03 1.50
N THR A 4 17.01 10.51 2.20
CA THR A 4 16.74 10.16 3.60
C THR A 4 16.39 8.68 3.71
N GLN A 5 15.49 8.17 2.86
CA GLN A 5 15.15 6.75 2.82
C GLN A 5 16.38 5.86 2.55
N ALA A 6 17.23 6.23 1.58
CA ALA A 6 18.44 5.50 1.26
C ALA A 6 19.45 5.52 2.43
N PHE A 7 19.56 6.66 3.12
CA PHE A 7 20.40 6.78 4.31
C PHE A 7 19.89 5.90 5.46
N ASP A 8 18.58 5.92 5.74
CA ASP A 8 17.96 5.08 6.77
C ASP A 8 18.15 3.60 6.47
N MET A 9 17.99 3.20 5.21
CA MET A 9 18.29 1.84 4.76
C MET A 9 19.74 1.47 4.96
N SER A 10 20.69 2.37 4.63
CA SER A 10 22.12 2.12 4.84
C SER A 10 22.45 1.89 6.32
N ARG A 11 21.74 2.55 7.23
CA ARG A 11 21.90 2.42 8.68
C ARG A 11 21.21 1.22 9.30
N SER A 12 20.37 0.52 8.55
CA SER A 12 19.65 -0.64 9.05
C SER A 12 20.62 -1.80 9.35
N GLU A 13 20.46 -2.41 10.52
CA GLU A 13 21.13 -3.67 10.89
C GLU A 13 20.65 -4.83 10.02
N ASN A 14 19.39 -4.74 9.57
CA ASN A 14 18.79 -5.59 8.56
C ASN A 14 19.17 -5.07 7.16
N GLY A 15 19.37 -5.99 6.23
CA GLY A 15 19.76 -5.64 4.87
C GLY A 15 19.51 -6.83 3.95
N GLY A 16 19.69 -6.61 2.66
CA GLY A 16 19.42 -7.63 1.67
C GLY A 16 20.05 -7.34 0.34
N GLU A 17 19.70 -8.15 -0.64
CA GLU A 17 20.01 -7.89 -2.03
C GLU A 17 19.13 -6.76 -2.57
N ASP A 18 19.70 -5.97 -3.47
CA ASP A 18 18.94 -5.00 -4.24
C ASP A 18 18.27 -5.72 -5.42
N PRO A 19 16.92 -5.75 -5.49
CA PRO A 19 16.22 -6.45 -6.55
C PRO A 19 16.31 -5.73 -7.91
N PHE A 20 16.76 -4.48 -7.94
CA PHE A 20 16.87 -3.68 -9.16
C PHE A 20 18.29 -3.64 -9.74
N VAL A 21 19.32 -3.86 -8.90
CA VAL A 21 20.73 -3.87 -9.33
C VAL A 21 21.42 -5.17 -8.90
N HIS A 22 21.66 -6.06 -9.86
CA HIS A 22 22.23 -7.37 -9.60
C HIS A 22 23.60 -7.29 -8.89
N GLY A 23 23.76 -8.08 -7.81
CA GLY A 23 24.98 -8.12 -7.00
C GLY A 23 25.13 -6.97 -6.00
N MET A 24 24.26 -5.96 -6.05
CA MET A 24 24.24 -4.88 -5.07
C MET A 24 23.54 -5.34 -3.80
N LYS A 25 24.06 -4.90 -2.65
CA LYS A 25 23.51 -5.16 -1.32
C LYS A 25 23.33 -3.84 -0.58
N TRP A 26 22.46 -3.83 0.41
CA TRP A 26 22.19 -2.66 1.24
C TRP A 26 22.12 -3.02 2.72
N GLY A 27 22.21 -2.02 3.59
CA GLY A 27 22.27 -2.16 5.05
C GLY A 27 23.71 -2.24 5.57
N LYS A 28 23.88 -2.12 6.89
CA LYS A 28 25.19 -2.16 7.57
C LYS A 28 26.25 -1.22 6.96
N GLY A 29 25.82 -0.01 6.60
CA GLY A 29 26.64 1.02 5.94
C GLY A 29 26.63 0.99 4.42
N MET A 30 26.09 -0.06 3.78
CA MET A 30 25.94 -0.13 2.33
C MET A 30 24.65 0.57 1.90
N TRP A 31 24.78 1.50 0.96
CA TRP A 31 23.65 2.22 0.40
C TRP A 31 22.86 1.33 -0.57
N PRO A 32 21.53 1.42 -0.62
CA PRO A 32 20.73 0.80 -1.67
C PRO A 32 20.89 1.54 -3.01
N SER A 33 20.42 0.94 -4.10
CA SER A 33 20.22 1.69 -5.33
C SER A 33 19.15 2.77 -5.12
N TRP A 34 19.21 3.82 -5.93
CA TRP A 34 18.17 4.85 -5.95
C TRP A 34 16.79 4.28 -6.30
N GLN A 35 16.75 3.24 -7.13
CA GLN A 35 15.53 2.56 -7.54
C GLN A 35 14.88 1.84 -6.34
N LEU A 36 15.67 1.09 -5.57
CA LEU A 36 15.15 0.44 -4.36
C LEU A 36 14.69 1.46 -3.31
N ALA A 37 15.48 2.51 -3.08
CA ALA A 37 15.10 3.56 -2.13
C ALA A 37 13.80 4.27 -2.53
N ALA A 38 13.63 4.58 -3.83
CA ALA A 38 12.41 5.19 -4.34
C ALA A 38 11.22 4.23 -4.25
N TYR A 39 11.42 2.96 -4.58
CA TYR A 39 10.40 1.92 -4.48
C TYR A 39 9.89 1.80 -3.04
N ILE A 40 10.78 1.62 -2.07
CA ILE A 40 10.41 1.49 -0.64
C ILE A 40 9.70 2.75 -0.14
N GLN A 41 10.19 3.94 -0.54
CA GLN A 41 9.54 5.19 -0.16
C GLN A 41 8.09 5.25 -0.68
N LEU A 42 7.87 4.89 -1.94
CA LEU A 42 6.54 4.93 -2.56
C LEU A 42 5.62 3.85 -2.01
N THR A 43 6.07 2.60 -1.86
CA THR A 43 5.26 1.54 -1.24
C THR A 43 4.93 1.85 0.22
N ASN A 44 5.82 2.49 0.97
CA ASN A 44 5.48 2.99 2.31
C ASN A 44 4.39 4.08 2.28
N GLY A 45 4.38 4.96 1.27
CA GLY A 45 3.29 5.93 1.11
C GLY A 45 1.96 5.28 0.71
N ILE A 46 2.00 4.36 -0.25
CA ILE A 46 0.81 3.72 -0.81
C ILE A 46 0.19 2.71 0.17
N TYR A 47 1.02 1.87 0.81
CA TYR A 47 0.60 0.72 1.61
C TYR A 47 1.03 0.78 3.08
N GLY A 48 1.99 1.64 3.43
CA GLY A 48 2.53 1.70 4.79
C GLY A 48 3.45 0.53 5.16
N SER A 49 3.74 -0.34 4.20
CA SER A 49 4.46 -1.60 4.39
C SER A 49 5.03 -2.13 3.08
N GLN A 50 6.01 -3.03 3.18
CA GLN A 50 6.54 -3.83 2.05
C GLN A 50 5.88 -5.21 1.91
N SER A 51 4.96 -5.55 2.82
CA SER A 51 4.22 -6.82 2.86
C SER A 51 2.70 -6.59 2.99
N PRO A 52 1.87 -7.38 2.26
CA PRO A 52 0.41 -7.33 2.38
C PRO A 52 -0.11 -7.53 3.81
N ASP A 53 0.59 -8.31 4.63
CA ASP A 53 0.18 -8.62 6.00
C ASP A 53 0.27 -7.44 6.97
N SER A 54 1.02 -6.40 6.59
CA SER A 54 1.32 -5.26 7.46
C SER A 54 0.86 -3.92 6.87
N ILE A 55 -0.02 -3.95 5.87
CA ILE A 55 -0.67 -2.73 5.35
C ILE A 55 -1.41 -2.03 6.50
N ASN A 56 -1.24 -0.71 6.61
CA ASN A 56 -1.75 0.07 7.74
C ASN A 56 -2.64 1.25 7.28
N PHE A 57 -3.42 1.80 8.22
CA PHE A 57 -4.37 2.90 7.96
C PHE A 57 -3.73 4.27 7.70
N GLN A 58 -2.44 4.44 7.97
CA GLN A 58 -1.72 5.70 7.73
C GLN A 58 -1.24 5.83 6.27
N SER A 59 -1.48 4.79 5.46
CA SER A 59 -1.20 4.75 4.03
C SER A 59 -2.40 5.15 3.19
N LEU A 60 -2.18 5.50 1.91
CA LEU A 60 -3.26 5.82 0.98
C LEU A 60 -4.26 4.67 0.85
N TYR A 61 -3.77 3.45 0.69
CA TYR A 61 -4.63 2.27 0.58
C TYR A 61 -5.42 2.03 1.86
N GLY A 62 -4.76 2.09 3.02
CA GLY A 62 -5.43 1.85 4.30
C GLY A 62 -6.48 2.91 4.61
N ALA A 63 -6.23 4.17 4.29
CA ALA A 63 -7.20 5.25 4.46
C ALA A 63 -8.40 5.09 3.52
N ALA A 64 -8.17 4.79 2.24
CA ALA A 64 -9.24 4.54 1.26
C ALA A 64 -10.09 3.32 1.65
N PHE A 65 -9.45 2.21 2.04
CA PHE A 65 -10.13 1.02 2.55
C PHE A 65 -10.99 1.35 3.77
N GLN A 66 -10.42 2.03 4.78
CA GLN A 66 -11.13 2.36 6.00
C GLN A 66 -12.36 3.22 5.70
N TYR A 67 -12.22 4.22 4.82
CA TYR A 67 -13.33 5.06 4.41
C TYR A 67 -14.41 4.26 3.68
N ALA A 68 -14.03 3.46 2.68
CA ALA A 68 -14.96 2.67 1.89
C ALA A 68 -15.73 1.66 2.75
N ASP A 69 -15.04 0.96 3.66
CA ASP A 69 -15.67 -0.01 4.54
C ASP A 69 -16.70 0.68 5.47
N LYS A 70 -16.33 1.81 6.10
CA LYS A 70 -17.20 2.51 7.04
C LYS A 70 -18.41 3.17 6.39
N THR A 71 -18.23 3.76 5.22
CA THR A 71 -19.29 4.55 4.57
C THR A 71 -20.18 3.73 3.64
N ARG A 72 -19.67 2.63 3.08
CA ARG A 72 -20.34 1.87 2.02
C ARG A 72 -20.55 0.39 2.34
N ASN A 73 -19.83 -0.14 3.33
CA ASN A 73 -19.93 -1.54 3.74
C ASN A 73 -20.36 -1.71 5.22
N GLY A 74 -20.87 -0.64 5.84
CA GLY A 74 -21.36 -0.67 7.23
C GLY A 74 -20.30 -0.98 8.28
N GLY A 75 -19.01 -0.82 7.94
CA GLY A 75 -17.90 -1.17 8.83
C GLY A 75 -17.71 -2.68 9.03
N ALA A 76 -18.09 -3.52 8.06
CA ALA A 76 -18.07 -4.98 8.23
C ALA A 76 -16.69 -5.55 8.56
N TYR A 77 -15.61 -4.94 8.03
CA TYR A 77 -14.24 -5.36 8.35
C TYR A 77 -13.62 -4.55 9.49
N THR A 78 -13.81 -3.23 9.47
CA THR A 78 -13.32 -2.31 10.51
C THR A 78 -14.01 -2.52 11.85
N GLY A 79 -15.16 -3.21 11.87
CA GLY A 79 -15.93 -3.57 13.06
C GLY A 79 -16.78 -2.42 13.63
N SER A 80 -16.75 -1.24 13.02
CA SER A 80 -17.49 -0.05 13.44
C SER A 80 -17.54 0.97 12.33
N THR A 81 -18.59 1.79 12.27
CA THR A 81 -18.66 2.98 11.40
C THR A 81 -18.03 4.22 12.04
N ASP A 82 -17.62 4.15 13.31
CA ASP A 82 -16.93 5.25 14.01
C ASP A 82 -15.59 5.58 13.33
N GLN A 83 -15.33 6.86 13.09
CA GLN A 83 -14.15 7.30 12.33
C GLN A 83 -12.83 6.97 13.04
N LEU A 84 -12.80 6.96 14.36
CA LEU A 84 -11.59 6.81 15.17
C LEU A 84 -11.32 5.35 15.55
N THR A 85 -12.31 4.48 15.38
CA THR A 85 -12.26 3.09 15.85
C THR A 85 -12.21 2.13 14.68
N SER A 86 -11.13 1.36 14.53
CA SER A 86 -11.05 0.29 13.54
C SER A 86 -10.34 -0.93 14.12
N ASN A 87 -10.83 -2.12 13.80
CA ASN A 87 -10.14 -3.36 14.06
C ASN A 87 -8.77 -3.35 13.34
N PRO A 88 -7.64 -3.48 14.05
CA PRO A 88 -6.31 -3.48 13.45
C PRO A 88 -6.11 -4.59 12.39
N SER A 89 -6.83 -5.70 12.51
CA SER A 89 -6.74 -6.83 11.57
C SER A 89 -7.69 -6.70 10.37
N SER A 90 -8.45 -5.61 10.26
CA SER A 90 -9.50 -5.46 9.24
C SER A 90 -8.99 -5.54 7.81
N ILE A 91 -7.86 -4.88 7.48
CA ILE A 91 -7.26 -4.97 6.14
C ILE A 91 -6.85 -6.41 5.84
N LYS A 92 -6.14 -7.07 6.76
CA LYS A 92 -5.74 -8.47 6.59
C LYS A 92 -6.95 -9.38 6.36
N ASN A 93 -8.00 -9.23 7.16
CA ASN A 93 -9.23 -10.00 7.03
C ASN A 93 -9.93 -9.74 5.69
N TYR A 94 -9.89 -8.49 5.22
CA TYR A 94 -10.43 -8.12 3.91
C TYR A 94 -9.65 -8.77 2.77
N LEU A 95 -8.32 -8.66 2.78
CA LEU A 95 -7.45 -9.29 1.78
C LEU A 95 -7.69 -10.80 1.72
N GLN A 96 -7.81 -11.45 2.88
CA GLN A 96 -8.12 -12.88 2.96
C GLN A 96 -9.50 -13.18 2.37
N ALA A 97 -10.54 -12.44 2.75
CA ALA A 97 -11.89 -12.66 2.25
C ALA A 97 -11.97 -12.53 0.72
N VAL A 98 -11.33 -11.51 0.14
CA VAL A 98 -11.27 -11.34 -1.32
C VAL A 98 -10.49 -12.48 -1.98
N SER A 99 -9.38 -12.92 -1.37
CA SER A 99 -8.63 -14.09 -1.84
C SER A 99 -9.46 -15.38 -1.78
N ASP A 100 -10.40 -15.48 -0.84
CA ASP A 100 -11.32 -16.61 -0.68
C ASP A 100 -12.59 -16.48 -1.57
N GLY A 101 -12.68 -15.42 -2.37
CA GLY A 101 -13.74 -15.22 -3.37
C GLY A 101 -14.86 -14.26 -2.96
N ALA A 102 -14.71 -13.49 -1.87
CA ALA A 102 -15.63 -12.41 -1.55
C ALA A 102 -15.54 -11.27 -2.58
N ASP A 103 -16.67 -10.59 -2.81
CA ASP A 103 -16.70 -9.41 -3.68
C ASP A 103 -15.91 -8.25 -3.05
N PRO A 104 -15.02 -7.58 -3.82
CA PRO A 104 -14.30 -6.40 -3.32
C PRO A 104 -15.23 -5.25 -2.97
N ILE A 105 -14.89 -4.48 -1.93
CA ILE A 105 -15.60 -3.24 -1.58
C ILE A 105 -15.48 -2.25 -2.75
N ASN A 106 -16.53 -1.47 -3.05
CA ASN A 106 -16.54 -0.55 -4.20
C ASN A 106 -15.67 0.71 -3.99
N PHE A 107 -14.36 0.53 -4.10
CA PHE A 107 -13.37 1.59 -4.25
C PHE A 107 -12.24 1.15 -5.19
N THR A 108 -11.49 2.11 -5.71
CA THR A 108 -10.28 1.86 -6.53
C THR A 108 -9.23 2.91 -6.20
N LEU A 109 -8.06 2.47 -5.74
CA LEU A 109 -6.88 3.30 -5.59
C LEU A 109 -6.04 3.21 -6.86
N TYR A 110 -5.73 4.35 -7.47
CA TYR A 110 -4.87 4.42 -8.63
C TYR A 110 -3.41 4.63 -8.21
N VAL A 111 -2.51 3.78 -8.69
CA VAL A 111 -1.08 3.81 -8.35
C VAL A 111 -0.22 3.86 -9.61
N PRO A 112 1.05 4.29 -9.53
CA PRO A 112 1.94 4.22 -10.68
C PRO A 112 2.15 2.78 -11.15
N SER A 113 2.46 2.62 -12.44
CA SER A 113 2.87 1.34 -13.02
C SER A 113 3.98 0.66 -12.20
N GLY A 114 3.81 -0.64 -11.91
CA GLY A 114 4.72 -1.44 -11.08
C GLY A 114 4.41 -1.44 -9.58
N TYR A 115 3.39 -0.71 -9.11
CA TYR A 115 3.01 -0.64 -7.69
C TYR A 115 1.71 -1.34 -7.33
N GLY A 116 1.04 -2.01 -8.27
CA GLY A 116 -0.21 -2.77 -8.03
C GLY A 116 -0.02 -4.12 -7.32
N LYS A 117 1.24 -4.46 -7.01
CA LYS A 117 1.61 -5.65 -6.25
C LYS A 117 2.49 -5.27 -5.07
N LEU A 118 2.36 -6.05 -4.01
CA LEU A 118 3.24 -5.99 -2.85
C LEU A 118 3.72 -7.41 -2.54
N ASP A 119 5.03 -7.59 -2.44
CA ASP A 119 5.66 -8.92 -2.29
C ASP A 119 5.20 -9.95 -3.35
N GLY A 120 4.98 -9.48 -4.59
CA GLY A 120 4.48 -10.30 -5.69
C GLY A 120 2.97 -10.59 -5.68
N HIS A 121 2.27 -10.26 -4.59
CA HIS A 121 0.82 -10.42 -4.46
C HIS A 121 0.08 -9.21 -5.01
N ARG A 122 -0.93 -9.43 -5.85
CA ARG A 122 -1.82 -8.34 -6.29
C ARG A 122 -2.63 -7.83 -5.09
N ILE A 123 -2.69 -6.52 -4.94
CA ILE A 123 -3.52 -5.89 -3.91
C ILE A 123 -4.92 -5.64 -4.51
N PRO A 124 -6.01 -6.13 -3.89
CA PRO A 124 -7.38 -5.80 -4.30
C PRO A 124 -7.60 -4.29 -4.39
N ASN A 125 -8.54 -3.85 -5.25
CA ASN A 125 -8.91 -2.44 -5.37
C ASN A 125 -7.78 -1.50 -5.77
N VAL A 126 -6.71 -2.01 -6.37
CA VAL A 126 -5.62 -1.21 -6.90
C VAL A 126 -5.56 -1.35 -8.41
N GLU A 127 -5.49 -0.21 -9.10
CA GLU A 127 -5.29 -0.15 -10.55
C GLU A 127 -4.03 0.66 -10.86
N GLU A 128 -3.15 0.08 -11.67
CA GLU A 128 -1.96 0.78 -12.14
C GLU A 128 -2.32 1.73 -13.29
N THR A 129 -1.76 2.94 -13.27
CA THR A 129 -2.02 3.94 -14.29
C THR A 129 -0.85 4.89 -14.50
N ASP A 130 -0.72 5.39 -15.72
CA ASP A 130 0.20 6.48 -16.08
C ASP A 130 -0.53 7.83 -16.24
N ASP A 131 -1.85 7.87 -15.97
CA ASP A 131 -2.65 9.10 -16.02
C ASP A 131 -2.33 9.99 -14.81
N PRO A 132 -1.68 11.15 -15.00
CA PRO A 132 -1.29 12.02 -13.90
C PRO A 132 -2.49 12.65 -13.18
N SER A 133 -3.69 12.63 -13.78
CA SER A 133 -4.92 13.10 -13.13
C SER A 133 -5.55 12.07 -12.19
N LYS A 134 -5.08 10.82 -12.24
CA LYS A 134 -5.59 9.70 -11.42
C LYS A 134 -4.59 9.18 -10.42
N VAL A 135 -3.30 9.18 -10.76
CA VAL A 135 -2.28 8.56 -9.91
C VAL A 135 -2.31 9.15 -8.49
N PHE A 136 -2.30 8.28 -7.49
CA PHE A 136 -2.46 8.59 -6.07
C PHE A 136 -3.86 9.03 -5.61
N ASN A 137 -4.87 8.98 -6.48
CA ASN A 137 -6.25 9.26 -6.11
C ASN A 137 -7.03 7.97 -5.84
N ALA A 138 -8.04 8.07 -4.97
CA ALA A 138 -8.97 6.99 -4.69
C ALA A 138 -10.37 7.34 -5.21
N HIS A 139 -10.96 6.45 -5.98
CA HIS A 139 -12.32 6.57 -6.50
C HIS A 139 -13.26 5.68 -5.70
N PHE A 140 -14.41 6.22 -5.30
CA PHE A 140 -15.43 5.51 -4.53
C PHE A 140 -16.77 5.50 -5.26
N GLY A 141 -17.54 4.42 -5.06
CA GLY A 141 -18.87 4.31 -5.64
C GLY A 141 -18.86 4.39 -7.16
N SER A 142 -17.93 3.67 -7.80
CA SER A 142 -17.74 3.71 -9.26
C SER A 142 -17.36 5.08 -9.83
N GLY A 143 -16.64 5.90 -9.06
CA GLY A 143 -16.11 7.20 -9.50
C GLY A 143 -17.03 8.39 -9.22
N VAL A 144 -18.07 8.22 -8.40
CA VAL A 144 -18.93 9.33 -7.95
C VAL A 144 -18.17 10.28 -7.03
N GLU A 145 -17.23 9.74 -6.27
CA GLU A 145 -16.43 10.49 -5.31
C GLU A 145 -14.95 10.19 -5.55
N VAL A 146 -14.13 11.24 -5.56
CA VAL A 146 -12.67 11.17 -5.79
C VAL A 146 -11.98 11.88 -4.65
N TRP A 147 -11.02 11.20 -4.04
CA TRP A 147 -10.09 11.74 -3.05
C TRP A 147 -8.71 11.87 -3.65
#